data_AF-A0A1J3FJ22-F1
#
_entry.id   AF-A0A1J3FJ22-F1
#
_cell.length_a   1.000
_cell.length_b   1.000
_cell.length_c   1.000
_cell.angle_alpha   90.00
_cell.angle_beta   90.00
_cell.angle_gamma   90.00
#
_symmetry.space_group_name_H-M   'P 1'
#
loop_
_entity.id
_entity.type
_entity.pdbx_description
1 polymer ?
#
loop_
_entity_poly.entity_id
_entity_poly.type
_entity_poly.pdbx_seq_one_letter_code
_entity_poly.pdbx_strand_id
1 'polypeptide(L)'
;DVQVPQNNEHKTCQVGGEEHSGLSFQTLDRKRQTVEPRTGIEFPMLLKKNSPGFTSEVLVATGSRTMQIIRIKSLKVYAFGFYVHPSSVCQKLGPKYASVPASKLDKCDDLYKDLLREDIVMSVRLVVNYNGLKINSVKDVFEKSLRARLVKANPKTNFHCLNDFGSFFTQDIPIPAGTIIDFRRTADGQLITEIGGNLIGAVQSKDLCRAFFDMYIGDVPVSEQTKEEIGRNVVGIIKRC
;
A
#
# COMPACT_ATOMS: atom_id res chain seq x y z
N ASP A 1 -17.91 21.50 -63.05
CA ASP A 1 -18.51 22.23 -61.93
C ASP A 1 -18.89 21.29 -60.80
N VAL A 2 -18.57 21.74 -59.60
CA VAL A 2 -18.97 21.30 -58.25
C VAL A 2 -18.28 20.06 -57.65
N GLN A 3 -17.95 20.26 -56.38
CA GLN A 3 -17.03 19.58 -55.49
C GLN A 3 -17.81 19.15 -54.21
N VAL A 4 -17.22 18.21 -53.46
CA VAL A 4 -17.39 17.85 -52.02
C VAL A 4 -18.61 17.02 -51.52
N PRO A 5 -18.45 16.24 -50.41
CA PRO A 5 -18.95 14.86 -50.26
C PRO A 5 -19.76 14.63 -48.96
N GLN A 6 -20.26 13.42 -48.69
CA GLN A 6 -20.69 13.02 -47.34
C GLN A 6 -20.68 11.50 -47.08
N ASN A 7 -19.73 11.13 -46.22
CA ASN A 7 -19.73 10.23 -45.05
C ASN A 7 -20.69 9.02 -44.86
N ASN A 8 -20.06 7.98 -44.29
CA ASN A 8 -20.53 6.98 -43.30
C ASN A 8 -21.50 5.85 -43.70
N GLU A 9 -20.97 4.61 -43.75
CA GLU A 9 -21.66 3.44 -43.20
C GLU A 9 -20.69 2.46 -42.48
N HIS A 10 -20.89 2.41 -41.15
CA HIS A 10 -20.85 1.26 -40.24
C HIS A 10 -20.05 0.00 -40.61
N LYS A 11 -19.03 -0.31 -39.79
CA LYS A 11 -18.59 -1.69 -39.54
C LYS A 11 -18.56 -1.98 -38.04
N THR A 12 -19.54 -2.74 -37.61
CA THR A 12 -19.66 -3.34 -36.28
C THR A 12 -18.60 -4.43 -36.13
N CYS A 13 -17.71 -4.34 -35.13
CA CYS A 13 -16.80 -5.42 -34.79
C CYS A 13 -17.44 -6.31 -33.72
N GLN A 14 -17.67 -7.58 -34.07
CA GLN A 14 -18.10 -8.62 -33.16
C GLN A 14 -17.01 -8.95 -32.13
N VAL A 15 -17.48 -9.25 -30.92
CA VAL A 15 -16.68 -9.66 -29.76
C VAL A 15 -16.29 -11.13 -29.92
N GLY A 16 -15.00 -11.38 -30.15
CA GLY A 16 -14.38 -12.68 -29.87
C GLY A 16 -13.85 -12.66 -28.44
N GLY A 17 -14.38 -13.53 -27.59
CA GLY A 17 -13.85 -13.73 -26.25
C GLY A 17 -12.53 -14.48 -26.33
N GLU A 18 -11.45 -13.84 -25.91
CA GLU A 18 -10.18 -14.51 -25.63
C GLU A 18 -9.63 -14.07 -24.28
N GLU A 19 -9.08 -15.05 -23.61
CA GLU A 19 -8.72 -15.13 -22.21
C GLU A 19 -7.79 -13.98 -21.79
N HIS A 20 -8.10 -13.40 -20.63
CA HIS A 20 -7.27 -12.39 -19.98
C HIS A 20 -5.83 -12.90 -19.80
N SER A 21 -4.98 -12.48 -20.73
CA SER A 21 -3.56 -12.80 -20.76
C SER A 21 -2.90 -12.34 -19.48
N GLY A 22 -2.33 -13.28 -18.74
CA GLY A 22 -1.64 -13.05 -17.48
C GLY A 22 -0.53 -12.01 -17.65
N LEU A 23 -0.67 -10.89 -16.96
CA LEU A 23 0.34 -9.85 -16.86
C LEU A 23 1.67 -10.47 -16.41
N SER A 24 2.71 -10.39 -17.26
CA SER A 24 4.04 -10.94 -17.01
C SER A 24 4.78 -10.17 -15.91
N PHE A 25 4.38 -10.36 -14.66
CA PHE A 25 5.17 -10.04 -13.47
C PHE A 25 6.20 -11.15 -13.15
N GLN A 26 6.27 -12.18 -13.98
CA GLN A 26 7.09 -13.38 -13.76
C GLN A 26 8.60 -13.14 -13.93
N THR A 27 9.02 -12.00 -14.48
CA THR A 27 10.44 -11.67 -14.73
C THR A 27 11.15 -11.02 -13.53
N LEU A 28 10.45 -10.77 -12.41
CA LEU A 28 11.08 -10.34 -11.17
C LEU A 28 11.76 -11.53 -10.52
N ASP A 29 13.10 -11.53 -10.55
CA ASP A 29 13.92 -12.52 -9.86
C ASP A 29 13.52 -12.56 -8.38
N ARG A 30 13.03 -13.73 -7.96
CA ARG A 30 12.46 -14.01 -6.64
C ARG A 30 13.45 -13.76 -5.50
N LYS A 31 14.76 -13.70 -5.80
CA LYS A 31 15.82 -13.40 -4.84
C LYS A 31 16.20 -11.91 -4.77
N ARG A 32 15.66 -11.06 -5.65
CA ARG A 32 15.96 -9.62 -5.59
C ARG A 32 15.39 -9.03 -4.31
N GLN A 33 16.25 -8.27 -3.64
CA GLN A 33 15.93 -7.46 -2.48
C GLN A 33 16.26 -6.01 -2.79
N THR A 34 15.52 -5.09 -2.19
CA THR A 34 15.80 -3.66 -2.22
C THR A 34 16.20 -3.21 -0.82
N VAL A 35 17.27 -2.44 -0.73
CA VAL A 35 17.79 -1.92 0.53
C VAL A 35 17.22 -0.54 0.79
N GLU A 36 16.62 -0.33 1.97
CA GLU A 36 16.24 1.01 2.40
C GLU A 36 17.50 1.79 2.80
N PRO A 37 17.82 2.92 2.14
CA PRO A 37 19.15 3.50 2.17
C PRO A 37 19.53 4.12 3.53
N ARG A 38 18.56 4.55 4.35
CA ARG A 38 18.86 5.19 5.63
C ARG A 38 19.15 4.19 6.73
N THR A 39 18.55 3.01 6.68
CA THR A 39 18.63 1.98 7.71
C THR A 39 19.51 0.80 7.32
N GLY A 40 19.70 0.55 6.02
CA GLY A 40 20.38 -0.64 5.50
C GLY A 40 19.52 -1.90 5.53
N ILE A 41 18.23 -1.78 5.85
CA ILE A 41 17.32 -2.93 5.96
C ILE A 41 16.86 -3.35 4.56
N GLU A 42 16.88 -4.67 4.32
CA GLU A 42 16.48 -5.27 3.06
C GLU A 42 15.01 -5.66 3.05
N PHE A 43 14.36 -5.45 1.90
CA PHE A 43 12.99 -5.84 1.63
C PHE A 43 12.92 -6.73 0.40
N PRO A 44 12.21 -7.88 0.45
CA PRO A 44 12.05 -8.73 -0.73
C PRO A 44 11.24 -8.02 -1.81
N MET A 45 11.54 -8.26 -3.09
CA MET A 45 10.74 -7.70 -4.19
C MET A 45 9.31 -8.27 -4.25
N LEU A 46 9.08 -9.46 -3.70
CA LEU A 46 7.80 -10.16 -3.72
C LEU A 46 7.42 -10.64 -2.31
N LEU A 47 6.20 -10.34 -1.87
CA LEU A 47 5.60 -11.02 -0.73
C LEU A 47 4.81 -12.23 -1.21
N LYS A 48 5.28 -13.43 -0.86
CA LYS A 48 4.52 -14.67 -1.01
C LYS A 48 3.90 -15.03 0.33
N LYS A 49 2.58 -15.24 0.35
CA LYS A 49 1.91 -15.95 1.45
C LYS A 49 1.62 -17.39 1.00
N ASN A 50 1.67 -18.34 1.94
CA ASN A 50 1.71 -19.79 1.73
C ASN A 50 0.43 -20.42 1.14
N SER A 51 -0.33 -19.69 0.34
CA SER A 51 -1.57 -20.14 -0.29
C SER A 51 -1.35 -20.30 -1.81
N PRO A 52 -1.53 -21.50 -2.38
CA PRO A 52 -1.38 -21.71 -3.81
C PRO A 52 -2.44 -20.89 -4.57
N GLY A 53 -2.01 -20.14 -5.58
CA GLY A 53 -2.90 -19.42 -6.51
C GLY A 53 -2.97 -17.89 -6.37
N PHE A 54 -2.38 -17.28 -5.33
CA PHE A 54 -2.32 -15.82 -5.23
C PHE A 54 -1.10 -15.26 -5.96
N THR A 55 -1.33 -14.34 -6.89
CA THR A 55 -0.27 -13.48 -7.43
C THR A 55 0.40 -12.73 -6.26
N SER A 56 1.74 -12.71 -6.27
CA SER A 56 2.52 -12.11 -5.18
C SER A 56 2.34 -10.60 -5.18
N GLU A 57 2.22 -10.01 -3.99
CA GLU A 57 2.28 -8.55 -3.84
C GLU A 57 3.71 -8.10 -4.16
N VAL A 58 3.86 -7.06 -4.99
CA VAL A 58 5.15 -6.56 -5.47
C VAL A 58 5.57 -5.34 -4.68
N LEU A 59 6.86 -5.24 -4.34
CA LEU A 59 7.42 -4.06 -3.70
C LEU A 59 7.36 -2.86 -4.65
N VAL A 60 6.75 -1.77 -4.20
CA VAL A 60 6.69 -0.51 -4.96
C VAL A 60 7.58 0.58 -4.37
N ALA A 61 7.91 0.56 -3.08
CA ALA A 61 8.90 1.49 -2.53
C ALA A 61 9.38 1.03 -1.15
N THR A 62 10.54 1.53 -0.75
CA THR A 62 11.02 1.44 0.64
C THR A 62 11.16 2.83 1.25
N GLY A 63 10.93 2.94 2.56
CA GLY A 63 11.15 4.17 3.30
C GLY A 63 11.45 3.90 4.77
N SER A 64 11.70 4.94 5.54
CA SER A 64 11.97 4.79 6.97
C SER A 64 11.36 5.90 7.79
N ARG A 65 11.03 5.58 9.04
CA ARG A 65 10.61 6.56 10.05
C ARG A 65 11.80 6.88 10.95
N THR A 66 12.19 8.14 10.97
CA THR A 66 13.20 8.66 11.89
C THR A 66 12.56 9.65 12.87
N MET A 67 13.01 9.64 14.12
CA MET A 67 12.63 10.64 15.13
C MET A 67 13.85 11.47 15.50
N GLN A 68 13.73 12.80 15.43
CA GLN A 68 14.81 13.69 15.86
C GLN A 68 14.89 13.67 17.40
N ILE A 69 16.04 13.30 17.95
CA ILE A 69 16.26 13.33 19.41
C ILE A 69 16.80 14.71 19.80
N ILE A 70 17.82 15.17 19.08
CA ILE A 70 18.45 16.49 19.22
C ILE A 70 18.86 17.01 17.84
N ARG A 71 19.29 18.28 17.74
CA ARG A 71 19.59 18.95 16.45
C ARG A 71 20.48 18.13 15.50
N ILE A 72 21.43 17.37 16.05
CA ILE A 72 22.45 16.60 15.30
C ILE A 72 22.24 15.08 15.29
N LYS A 73 21.27 14.54 16.04
CA LYS A 73 21.05 13.09 16.14
C LYS A 73 19.58 12.74 15.91
N SER A 74 19.37 11.80 14.99
CA SER A 74 18.07 11.19 14.71
C SER A 74 18.10 9.69 15.06
N LEU A 75 17.06 9.23 15.72
CA LEU A 75 16.78 7.82 15.95
C LEU A 75 16.10 7.22 14.74
N LYS A 76 16.58 6.06 14.27
CA LYS A 76 15.90 5.27 13.23
C LYS A 76 14.89 4.36 13.92
N VAL A 77 13.61 4.62 13.77
CA VAL A 77 12.55 3.89 14.49
C VAL A 77 12.27 2.56 13.78
N TYR A 78 11.97 2.63 12.48
CA TYR A 78 11.75 1.46 11.63
C TYR A 78 12.03 1.81 10.16
N ALA A 79 12.29 0.78 9.36
CA ALA A 79 12.15 0.83 7.90
C ALA A 79 10.83 0.17 7.48
N PHE A 80 10.35 0.51 6.30
CA PHE A 80 9.16 -0.11 5.73
C PHE A 80 9.30 -0.35 4.24
N GLY A 81 8.67 -1.43 3.78
CA GLY A 81 8.41 -1.70 2.36
C GLY A 81 6.91 -1.60 2.11
N PHE A 82 6.53 -0.88 1.05
CA PHE A 82 5.15 -0.77 0.61
C PHE A 82 4.93 -1.68 -0.59
N TYR A 83 3.89 -2.50 -0.54
CA TYR A 83 3.60 -3.53 -1.52
C TYR A 83 2.17 -3.38 -2.04
N VAL A 84 1.98 -3.71 -3.32
CA VAL A 84 0.65 -3.73 -3.95
C VAL A 84 0.46 -5.02 -4.74
N HIS A 85 -0.78 -5.45 -4.86
CA HIS A 85 -1.15 -6.55 -5.74
C HIS A 85 -1.43 -6.04 -7.15
N PRO A 86 -0.61 -6.37 -8.17
CA PRO A 86 -0.72 -5.72 -9.47
C PRO A 86 -2.06 -5.94 -10.18
N SER A 87 -2.61 -7.14 -10.11
CA SER A 87 -3.92 -7.43 -10.74
C SER A 87 -5.05 -6.63 -10.10
N SER A 88 -4.97 -6.37 -8.79
CA SER A 88 -5.97 -5.55 -8.09
C SER A 88 -5.83 -4.08 -8.47
N VAL A 89 -4.60 -3.58 -8.64
CA VAL A 89 -4.34 -2.25 -9.18
C VAL A 89 -4.92 -2.12 -10.59
N CYS A 90 -4.64 -3.07 -11.48
CA CYS A 90 -5.19 -3.06 -12.84
C CYS A 90 -6.71 -3.09 -12.86
N GLN A 91 -7.32 -4.00 -12.10
CA GLN A 91 -8.76 -4.14 -12.05
C GLN A 91 -9.47 -2.86 -11.54
N LYS A 92 -8.90 -2.21 -10.51
CA LYS A 92 -9.54 -1.07 -9.83
C LYS A 92 -9.19 0.28 -10.42
N LEU A 93 -7.94 0.48 -10.85
CA LEU A 93 -7.43 1.78 -11.30
C LEU A 93 -7.17 1.81 -12.81
N GLY A 94 -6.94 0.66 -13.45
CA GLY A 94 -6.72 0.56 -14.89
C GLY A 94 -7.79 1.27 -15.72
N PRO A 95 -9.11 1.01 -15.51
CA PRO A 95 -10.17 1.63 -16.30
C PRO A 95 -10.15 3.17 -16.30
N LYS A 96 -9.72 3.79 -15.19
CA LYS A 96 -9.68 5.25 -15.05
C LYS A 96 -8.36 5.86 -15.53
N TYR A 97 -7.25 5.14 -15.38
CA TYR A 97 -5.92 5.73 -15.47
C TYR A 97 -5.01 5.13 -16.56
N ALA A 98 -5.32 3.96 -17.13
CA ALA A 98 -4.44 3.29 -18.10
C ALA A 98 -4.20 4.13 -19.36
N SER A 99 -5.23 4.77 -19.90
CA SER A 99 -5.13 5.64 -21.09
C SER A 99 -4.59 7.06 -20.82
N VAL A 100 -4.51 7.47 -19.55
CA VAL A 100 -4.03 8.81 -19.18
C VAL A 100 -2.50 8.87 -19.28
N PRO A 101 -1.87 9.85 -19.96
CA PRO A 101 -0.41 9.95 -20.04
C PRO A 101 0.26 9.93 -18.66
N ALA A 102 1.35 9.17 -18.51
CA ALA A 102 2.03 9.00 -17.20
C ALA A 102 2.48 10.33 -16.59
N SER A 103 2.91 11.29 -17.41
CA SER A 103 3.28 12.65 -16.98
C SER A 103 2.14 13.44 -16.34
N LYS A 104 0.88 13.09 -16.61
CA LYS A 104 -0.30 13.70 -15.98
C LYS A 104 -0.74 12.97 -14.71
N LEU A 105 -0.20 11.78 -14.46
CA LEU A 105 -0.49 10.97 -13.27
C LEU A 105 0.57 11.13 -12.19
N ASP A 106 1.77 11.59 -12.57
CA ASP A 106 2.81 11.91 -11.60
C ASP A 106 2.29 13.01 -10.65
N LYS A 107 2.30 12.72 -9.35
CA LYS A 107 1.73 13.57 -8.29
C LYS A 107 0.23 13.88 -8.41
N CYS A 108 -0.54 13.04 -9.13
CA CYS A 108 -2.00 13.18 -9.18
C CYS A 108 -2.63 12.80 -7.83
N ASP A 109 -3.15 13.78 -7.09
CA ASP A 109 -3.80 13.54 -5.79
C ASP A 109 -4.96 12.55 -5.88
N ASP A 110 -5.71 12.58 -6.99
CA ASP A 110 -6.84 11.67 -7.18
C ASP A 110 -6.40 10.21 -7.30
N LEU A 111 -5.21 9.94 -7.84
CA LEU A 111 -4.65 8.60 -7.86
C LEU A 111 -4.47 8.05 -6.45
N TYR A 112 -3.90 8.84 -5.53
CA TYR A 112 -3.71 8.42 -4.14
C TYR A 112 -5.04 8.26 -3.40
N LYS A 113 -6.00 9.18 -3.64
CA LYS A 113 -7.35 9.07 -3.06
C LYS A 113 -8.04 7.78 -3.50
N ASP A 114 -7.95 7.44 -4.78
CA ASP A 114 -8.56 6.22 -5.32
C ASP A 114 -7.81 4.97 -4.85
N LEU A 115 -6.47 5.00 -4.79
CA LEU A 115 -5.65 3.92 -4.22
C LEU A 115 -6.03 3.62 -2.75
N LEU A 116 -6.36 4.66 -1.98
CA LEU A 116 -6.85 4.54 -0.60
C LEU A 116 -8.31 4.07 -0.51
N ARG A 117 -9.17 4.50 -1.45
CA ARG A 117 -10.61 4.21 -1.43
C ARG A 117 -10.93 2.82 -1.96
N GLU A 118 -10.38 2.47 -3.11
CA GLU A 118 -10.67 1.21 -3.81
C GLU A 118 -10.13 0.00 -3.07
N ASP A 119 -10.81 -1.14 -3.24
CA ASP A 119 -10.45 -2.41 -2.62
C ASP A 119 -9.26 -3.08 -3.31
N ILE A 120 -8.10 -2.46 -3.13
CA ILE A 120 -6.82 -2.90 -3.67
C ILE A 120 -6.05 -3.60 -2.56
N VAL A 121 -5.61 -4.82 -2.82
CA VAL A 121 -4.75 -5.57 -1.91
C VAL A 121 -3.40 -4.87 -1.83
N MET A 122 -3.04 -4.46 -0.62
CA MET A 122 -1.80 -3.75 -0.32
C MET A 122 -1.25 -4.23 1.01
N SER A 123 0.07 -4.17 1.16
CA SER A 123 0.74 -4.47 2.41
C SER A 123 1.80 -3.44 2.73
N VAL A 124 1.98 -3.16 4.02
CA VAL A 124 3.16 -2.49 4.55
C VAL A 124 3.88 -3.46 5.48
N ARG A 125 5.13 -3.79 5.13
CA ARG A 125 6.05 -4.53 6.00
C ARG A 125 6.91 -3.55 6.75
N LEU A 126 6.83 -3.52 8.07
CA LEU A 126 7.75 -2.79 8.93
C LEU A 126 8.87 -3.70 9.41
N VAL A 127 10.06 -3.15 9.54
CA VAL A 127 11.18 -3.78 10.23
C VAL A 127 11.70 -2.81 11.28
N VAL A 128 11.58 -3.20 12.53
CA VAL A 128 11.92 -2.36 13.68
C VAL A 128 13.43 -2.16 13.73
N ASN A 129 13.89 -0.91 13.92
CA ASN A 129 15.30 -0.56 13.93
C ASN A 129 15.78 0.00 15.28
N TYR A 130 14.92 -0.02 16.29
CA TYR A 130 15.21 0.50 17.63
C TYR A 130 14.86 -0.53 18.70
N ASN A 131 15.84 -0.84 19.57
CA ASN A 131 15.64 -1.68 20.73
C ASN A 131 14.95 -0.88 21.84
N GLY A 132 13.86 -1.42 22.41
CA GLY A 132 13.15 -0.81 23.54
C GLY A 132 11.78 -0.21 23.21
N LEU A 133 11.25 -0.45 22.01
CA LEU A 133 9.83 -0.22 21.76
C LEU A 133 9.02 -1.28 22.51
N LYS A 134 8.21 -0.85 23.48
CA LYS A 134 7.14 -1.67 24.05
C LYS A 134 5.87 -1.48 23.22
N ILE A 135 5.16 -2.57 22.92
CA ILE A 135 3.94 -2.50 22.11
C ILE A 135 2.93 -1.52 22.71
N ASN A 136 2.80 -1.44 24.04
CA ASN A 136 1.90 -0.51 24.71
C ASN A 136 2.25 0.97 24.44
N SER A 137 3.54 1.32 24.41
CA SER A 137 3.96 2.69 24.07
C SER A 137 3.78 3.01 22.58
N VAL A 138 3.95 2.01 21.72
CA VAL A 138 3.71 2.14 20.27
C VAL A 138 2.21 2.25 19.99
N LYS A 139 1.39 1.47 20.70
CA LYS A 139 -0.07 1.41 20.59
C LYS A 139 -0.68 2.79 20.77
N ASP A 140 -0.38 3.50 21.85
CA ASP A 140 -0.99 4.81 22.11
C ASP A 140 -0.67 5.84 21.02
N VAL A 141 0.58 5.88 20.55
CA VAL A 141 1.02 6.80 19.49
C VAL A 141 0.36 6.41 18.16
N PHE A 142 0.28 5.12 17.91
CA PHE A 142 -0.27 4.56 16.69
C PHE A 142 -1.80 4.76 16.63
N GLU A 143 -2.53 4.50 17.72
CA GLU A 143 -3.95 4.75 17.85
C GLU A 143 -4.29 6.24 17.69
N LYS A 144 -3.52 7.14 18.31
CA LYS A 144 -3.69 8.59 18.11
C LYS A 144 -3.53 8.99 16.65
N SER A 145 -2.50 8.46 15.98
CA SER A 145 -2.27 8.69 14.54
C SER A 145 -3.45 8.19 13.70
N LEU A 146 -3.94 6.98 13.97
CA LEU A 146 -5.09 6.41 13.25
C LEU A 146 -6.39 7.16 13.54
N ARG A 147 -6.60 7.67 14.76
CA ARG A 147 -7.83 8.38 15.15
C ARG A 147 -8.05 9.62 14.28
N ALA A 148 -7.03 10.44 14.10
CA ALA A 148 -7.12 11.64 13.26
C ALA A 148 -7.46 11.30 11.80
N ARG A 149 -6.87 10.22 11.28
CA ARG A 149 -7.11 9.76 9.89
C ARG A 149 -8.47 9.11 9.72
N LEU A 150 -8.98 8.41 10.74
CA LEU A 150 -10.32 7.85 10.77
C LEU A 150 -11.38 8.94 10.71
N VAL A 151 -11.22 10.03 11.47
CA VAL A 151 -12.13 11.19 11.40
C VAL A 151 -12.16 11.79 10.00
N LYS A 152 -10.99 11.90 9.35
CA LYS A 152 -10.90 12.37 7.96
C LYS A 152 -11.57 11.40 6.98
N ALA A 153 -11.36 10.09 7.16
CA ALA A 153 -11.92 9.06 6.28
C ALA A 153 -13.45 8.95 6.42
N ASN A 154 -13.95 9.03 7.65
CA ASN A 154 -15.34 8.94 8.03
C ASN A 154 -15.63 9.86 9.23
N PRO A 155 -16.16 11.08 9.01
CA PRO A 155 -16.48 12.03 10.08
C PRO A 155 -17.51 11.53 11.11
N LYS A 156 -18.26 10.47 10.78
CA LYS A 156 -19.26 9.85 11.65
C LYS A 156 -18.73 8.61 12.38
N THR A 157 -17.43 8.36 12.33
CA THR A 157 -16.81 7.18 12.94
C THR A 157 -17.09 7.11 14.44
N ASN A 158 -17.46 5.92 14.93
CA ASN A 158 -17.61 5.63 16.35
C ASN A 158 -16.33 5.01 16.97
N PHE A 159 -15.25 4.91 16.18
CA PHE A 159 -13.97 4.31 16.56
C PHE A 159 -14.01 2.83 16.98
N HIS A 160 -15.09 2.09 16.75
CA HIS A 160 -15.18 0.67 17.11
C HIS A 160 -14.05 -0.15 16.48
N CYS A 161 -13.81 0.02 15.18
CA CYS A 161 -12.71 -0.66 14.48
C CYS A 161 -11.32 -0.33 15.05
N LEU A 162 -11.13 0.88 15.59
CA LEU A 162 -9.87 1.26 16.23
C LEU A 162 -9.72 0.56 17.59
N ASN A 163 -10.81 0.45 18.35
CA ASN A 163 -10.82 -0.28 19.63
C ASN A 163 -10.57 -1.77 19.41
N ASP A 164 -11.22 -2.39 18.40
CA ASP A 164 -10.98 -3.79 18.02
C ASP A 164 -9.51 -4.01 17.69
N PHE A 165 -8.95 -3.14 16.85
CA PHE A 165 -7.54 -3.17 16.48
C PHE A 165 -6.63 -3.05 17.71
N GLY A 166 -6.89 -2.07 18.59
CA GLY A 166 -6.14 -1.84 19.82
C GLY A 166 -6.20 -3.03 20.80
N SER A 167 -7.29 -3.79 20.80
CA SER A 167 -7.49 -4.94 21.69
C SER A 167 -6.50 -6.09 21.46
N PHE A 168 -5.93 -6.19 20.26
CA PHE A 168 -4.95 -7.23 19.93
C PHE A 168 -3.59 -7.01 20.61
N PHE A 169 -3.32 -5.81 21.11
CA PHE A 169 -2.03 -5.40 21.67
C PHE A 169 -2.07 -5.29 23.20
N THR A 170 -2.72 -6.24 23.87
CA THR A 170 -2.94 -6.23 25.34
C THR A 170 -1.85 -6.93 26.15
N GLN A 171 -0.99 -7.71 25.50
CA GLN A 171 0.18 -8.34 26.11
C GLN A 171 1.43 -7.48 25.87
N ASP A 172 2.42 -7.54 26.75
CA ASP A 172 3.75 -6.96 26.52
C ASP A 172 4.50 -7.75 25.44
N ILE A 173 4.03 -7.66 24.19
CA ILE A 173 4.69 -8.24 23.02
C ILE A 173 6.05 -7.54 22.89
N PRO A 174 7.17 -8.27 23.03
CA PRO A 174 8.48 -7.67 22.86
C PRO A 174 8.69 -7.34 21.38
N ILE A 175 9.16 -6.13 21.11
CA ILE A 175 9.47 -5.66 19.76
C ILE A 175 10.96 -5.27 19.70
N PRO A 176 11.88 -6.24 19.74
CA PRO A 176 13.30 -5.95 19.52
C PRO A 176 13.57 -5.44 18.10
N ALA A 177 14.72 -4.81 17.89
CA ALA A 177 15.19 -4.50 16.55
C ALA A 177 15.28 -5.77 15.70
N GLY A 178 14.92 -5.66 14.42
CA GLY A 178 14.76 -6.77 13.49
C GLY A 178 13.36 -7.38 13.47
N THR A 179 12.47 -7.04 14.41
CA THR A 179 11.09 -7.55 14.39
C THR A 179 10.37 -7.08 13.13
N ILE A 180 9.80 -8.04 12.40
CA ILE A 180 8.97 -7.81 11.21
C ILE A 180 7.52 -7.69 11.64
N ILE A 181 6.85 -6.61 11.21
CA ILE A 181 5.42 -6.40 11.43
C ILE A 181 4.76 -6.17 10.07
N ASP A 182 3.84 -7.04 9.68
CA ASP A 182 3.11 -6.92 8.42
C ASP A 182 1.68 -6.42 8.68
N PHE A 183 1.31 -5.35 7.99
CA PHE A 183 -0.06 -4.87 7.92
C PHE A 183 -0.58 -5.04 6.50
N ARG A 184 -1.71 -5.73 6.34
CA ARG A 184 -2.25 -6.08 5.04
C ARG A 184 -3.71 -5.68 4.92
N ARG A 185 -4.03 -4.95 3.85
CA ARG A 185 -5.42 -4.78 3.38
C ARG A 185 -5.76 -5.93 2.45
N THR A 186 -6.86 -6.62 2.74
CA THR A 186 -7.44 -7.63 1.85
C THR A 186 -8.43 -7.01 0.87
N ALA A 187 -8.80 -7.77 -0.17
CA ALA A 187 -9.75 -7.32 -1.20
C ALA A 187 -11.18 -7.13 -0.67
N ASP A 188 -11.52 -7.74 0.45
CA ASP A 188 -12.80 -7.59 1.14
C ASP A 188 -12.77 -6.47 2.20
N GLY A 189 -11.64 -5.77 2.38
CA GLY A 189 -11.56 -4.60 3.27
C GLY A 189 -11.24 -4.92 4.73
N GLN A 190 -10.50 -6.01 4.97
CA GLN A 190 -9.97 -6.38 6.27
C GLN A 190 -8.53 -5.85 6.43
N LEU A 191 -8.19 -5.34 7.62
CA LEU A 191 -6.82 -5.05 8.02
C LEU A 191 -6.27 -6.19 8.87
N ILE A 192 -5.38 -6.99 8.29
CA ILE A 192 -4.67 -8.09 8.97
C ILE A 192 -3.35 -7.56 9.54
N THR A 193 -3.02 -7.95 10.76
CA THR A 193 -1.75 -7.67 11.43
C THR A 193 -1.02 -8.95 11.78
N GLU A 194 0.25 -9.05 11.38
CA GLU A 194 1.15 -10.14 11.73
C GLU A 194 2.44 -9.59 12.38
N ILE A 195 2.94 -10.23 13.43
CA ILE A 195 4.20 -9.88 14.10
C ILE A 195 5.09 -11.13 14.15
N GLY A 196 6.31 -11.03 13.64
CA GLY A 196 7.24 -12.15 13.58
C GLY A 196 6.69 -13.36 12.79
N GLY A 197 5.79 -13.11 11.83
CA GLY A 197 5.10 -14.15 11.06
C GLY A 197 3.87 -14.77 11.73
N ASN A 198 3.54 -14.38 12.97
CA ASN A 198 2.34 -14.85 13.67
C ASN A 198 1.16 -13.90 13.44
N LEU A 199 -0.01 -14.44 13.16
CA LEU A 199 -1.26 -13.66 13.08
C LEU A 199 -1.60 -13.10 14.46
N ILE A 200 -1.68 -11.77 14.56
CA ILE A 200 -2.02 -11.06 15.79
C ILE A 200 -3.51 -10.70 15.83
N GLY A 201 -4.07 -10.32 14.68
CA GLY A 201 -5.49 -10.04 14.57
C GLY A 201 -5.88 -9.53 13.20
N ALA A 202 -7.20 -9.44 13.00
CA ALA A 202 -7.79 -8.98 11.75
C ALA A 202 -9.05 -8.17 12.05
N VAL A 203 -9.14 -6.95 11.52
CA VAL A 203 -10.31 -6.08 11.70
C VAL A 203 -11.00 -5.84 10.37
N GLN A 204 -12.29 -6.18 10.29
CA GLN A 204 -13.10 -5.92 9.12
C GLN A 204 -13.55 -4.44 9.09
N SER A 205 -12.77 -3.58 8.43
CA SER A 205 -13.08 -2.15 8.33
C SER A 205 -12.30 -1.47 7.21
N LYS A 206 -13.03 -1.03 6.17
CA LYS A 206 -12.46 -0.22 5.07
C LYS A 206 -11.96 1.13 5.56
N ASP A 207 -12.63 1.74 6.54
CA ASP A 207 -12.21 3.00 7.14
C ASP A 207 -10.88 2.85 7.88
N LEU A 208 -10.69 1.74 8.61
CA LEU A 208 -9.43 1.45 9.27
C LEU A 208 -8.31 1.18 8.27
N CYS A 209 -8.58 0.40 7.22
CA CYS A 209 -7.63 0.22 6.11
C CYS A 209 -7.23 1.57 5.52
N ARG A 210 -8.21 2.41 5.16
CA ARG A 210 -7.96 3.73 4.60
C ARG A 210 -7.13 4.59 5.55
N ALA A 211 -7.47 4.65 6.83
CA ALA A 211 -6.74 5.41 7.84
C ALA A 211 -5.30 4.91 8.02
N PHE A 212 -5.07 3.60 8.00
CA PHE A 212 -3.74 3.01 8.09
C PHE A 212 -2.88 3.37 6.89
N PHE A 213 -3.36 3.10 5.67
CA PHE A 213 -2.56 3.33 4.45
C PHE A 213 -2.39 4.83 4.16
N ASP A 214 -3.30 5.70 4.62
CA ASP A 214 -3.17 7.17 4.57
C ASP A 214 -1.95 7.67 5.36
N MET A 215 -1.40 6.89 6.30
CA MET A 215 -0.11 7.19 6.94
C MET A 215 1.08 7.18 5.96
N TYR A 216 0.98 6.48 4.83
CA TYR A 216 2.09 6.29 3.89
C TYR A 216 1.87 7.01 2.57
N ILE A 217 0.62 7.10 2.11
CA ILE A 217 0.26 7.67 0.81
C ILE A 217 -0.78 8.80 0.91
N GLY A 218 -1.19 9.18 2.11
CA GLY A 218 -2.12 10.29 2.34
C GLY A 218 -1.45 11.67 2.32
N ASP A 219 -2.15 12.67 2.85
CA ASP A 219 -1.71 14.09 2.80
C ASP A 219 -0.48 14.37 3.67
N VAL A 220 -0.31 13.62 4.76
CA VAL A 220 0.82 13.77 5.70
C VAL A 220 1.49 12.41 5.86
N PRO A 221 2.18 11.91 4.82
CA PRO A 221 2.80 10.59 4.83
C PRO A 221 4.01 10.54 5.78
N VAL A 222 4.44 9.32 6.11
CA VAL A 222 5.70 9.09 6.85
C VAL A 222 6.91 9.67 6.10
N SER A 223 6.89 9.65 4.77
CA SER A 223 7.93 10.18 3.88
C SER A 223 7.32 10.63 2.55
N GLU A 224 7.38 11.93 2.24
CA GLU A 224 6.91 12.47 0.96
C GLU A 224 7.65 11.85 -0.23
N GLN A 225 8.96 11.71 -0.12
CA GLN A 225 9.79 11.09 -1.15
C GLN A 225 9.31 9.65 -1.46
N THR A 226 9.03 8.87 -0.41
CA THR A 226 8.57 7.48 -0.57
C THR A 226 7.15 7.45 -1.13
N LYS A 227 6.26 8.37 -0.73
CA LYS A 227 4.92 8.51 -1.32
C LYS A 227 5.01 8.76 -2.84
N GLU A 228 5.84 9.70 -3.28
CA GLU A 228 6.05 9.99 -4.70
C GLU A 228 6.58 8.78 -5.48
N GLU A 229 7.52 8.03 -4.89
CA GLU A 229 8.03 6.80 -5.48
C GLU A 229 6.94 5.72 -5.60
N ILE A 230 6.12 5.52 -4.55
CA ILE A 230 4.96 4.61 -4.58
C ILE A 230 4.05 5.00 -5.75
N GLY A 231 3.67 6.28 -5.86
CA GLY A 231 2.81 6.75 -6.95
C GLY A 231 3.38 6.45 -8.32
N ARG A 232 4.66 6.76 -8.54
CA ARG A 232 5.35 6.53 -9.83
C ARG A 232 5.37 5.04 -10.21
N ASN A 233 5.67 4.17 -9.26
CA ASN A 233 5.75 2.73 -9.49
C ASN A 233 4.36 2.09 -9.67
N VAL A 234 3.34 2.58 -8.96
CA VAL A 234 1.93 2.21 -9.20
C VAL A 234 1.45 2.66 -10.58
N VAL A 235 1.79 3.87 -11.02
CA VAL A 235 1.52 4.32 -12.41
C VAL A 235 2.19 3.38 -13.41
N GLY A 236 3.44 2.97 -13.15
CA GLY A 236 4.14 1.99 -13.98
C GLY A 236 3.39 0.64 -14.08
N ILE A 237 2.73 0.19 -13.00
CA ILE A 237 1.86 -0.99 -13.03
C ILE A 237 0.61 -0.71 -13.88
N ILE A 238 -0.06 0.42 -13.64
CA ILE A 238 -1.27 0.83 -14.37
C ILE A 238 -1.05 0.90 -15.89
N LYS A 239 0.14 1.31 -16.32
CA LYS A 239 0.51 1.42 -17.75
C LYS A 239 0.76 0.08 -18.44
N ARG A 240 0.86 -1.01 -17.65
CA ARG A 240 1.00 -2.38 -18.16
C ARG A 240 -0.31 -3.15 -18.11
N CYS A 241 -1.33 -2.59 -17.47
CA CYS A 241 -2.71 -2.95 -17.74
C CYS A 241 -3.07 -2.45 -19.15
#